data_AF-A0A8H3MAN0-F1
#
_entry.id   AF-A0A8H3MAN0-F1
#
_cell.length_a   1.000
_cell.length_b   1.000
_cell.length_c   1.000
_cell.angle_alpha   90.00
_cell.angle_beta   90.00
_cell.angle_gamma   90.00
#
_symmetry.space_group_name_H-M   'P 1'
#
loop_
_entity.id
_entity.type
_entity.pdbx_description
1 polymer ?
#
loop_
_entity_poly.entity_id
_entity_poly.type
_entity_poly.pdbx_seq_one_letter_code
_entity_poly.pdbx_strand_id
1 'polypeptide(L)'
;MNVAIALTAISLGAVVANHVEVKKLAKNEEGKVSGAYVRDTLTGEEWLIRAKGVINATGAFTDNIRSMDDPRIENIVAPSSGVHVTLPNYYSPRKMGMIDPSTSDGRVIFFLPWEGNTIAGTTDSPTELTYNPMPKEEEIQWILDEIKRYLSPDIKVRRGDVLAAWSGIRPLVRDPYAKNTSELVRSHMIYVSDSNLITIAGGKWTTYRAMAKETVDKAIEVLGLKPQNECLTEKARLIGSHGYSKTMFIKLIQQFGLETETAQHLVNSYGDRAWAVAALSKPTGKRWPVFGQRISPFYPYIEAEVRYSVRREYACTLVDVIARRTRLSFLNAQATLESIPRIIEIMSEELGWSSERQNQEFDKAVEFLFTMGLPKPKEKLTIDKVRIESSKRSENGVLYSRSQFQPEELASFQKVFSDLDISGDGRIKTADLEKALVLVEYSIPKDTLKSIVSEAKFDKKDSIEFEEFLEIMSNLKEAQLERAFPEIVDYQIGKHEQKRIPIERSSGGV
;
A
#
# COMPACT_ATOMS: atom_id res chain seq x y z
N MET A 1 6.62 8.00 0.50
CA MET A 1 6.99 9.41 0.24
C MET A 1 6.74 10.34 1.44
N ASN A 2 5.57 10.39 2.08
CA ASN A 2 5.35 11.23 3.29
C ASN A 2 6.43 11.09 4.37
N VAL A 3 6.79 9.85 4.72
CA VAL A 3 7.89 9.58 5.67
C VAL A 3 9.22 10.16 5.18
N ALA A 4 9.55 10.02 3.90
CA ALA A 4 10.78 10.60 3.34
C ALA A 4 10.79 12.12 3.39
N ILE A 5 9.64 12.79 3.17
CA ILE A 5 9.52 14.25 3.33
C ILE A 5 9.80 14.65 4.79
N ALA A 6 9.16 13.98 5.75
CA ALA A 6 9.36 14.24 7.17
C ALA A 6 10.82 14.01 7.61
N LEU A 7 11.42 12.89 7.21
CA LEU A 7 12.83 12.60 7.50
C LEU A 7 13.78 13.59 6.85
N THR A 8 13.48 14.06 5.63
CA THR A 8 14.26 15.10 4.97
C THR A 8 14.19 16.41 5.74
N ALA A 9 13.00 16.81 6.20
CA ALA A 9 12.85 17.98 7.06
C ALA A 9 13.66 17.85 8.36
N ILE A 10 13.65 16.67 9.01
CA ILE A 10 14.47 16.39 10.19
C ILE A 10 15.96 16.55 9.88
N SER A 11 16.45 16.00 8.76
CA SER A 11 17.86 16.15 8.37
C SER A 11 18.28 17.59 8.08
N LEU A 12 17.32 18.46 7.79
CA LEU A 12 17.51 19.89 7.58
C LEU A 12 17.26 20.70 8.87
N GLY A 13 17.07 20.04 10.01
CA GLY A 13 16.96 20.66 11.34
C GLY A 13 15.54 20.88 11.85
N ALA A 14 14.50 20.38 11.17
CA ALA A 14 13.14 20.44 11.70
C ALA A 14 12.93 19.45 12.85
N VAL A 15 12.14 19.85 13.85
CA VAL A 15 11.61 18.94 14.87
C VAL A 15 10.26 18.42 14.39
N VAL A 16 10.11 17.10 14.32
CA VAL A 16 8.88 16.43 13.89
C VAL A 16 8.47 15.43 14.96
N ALA A 17 7.19 15.43 15.32
CA ALA A 17 6.60 14.48 16.26
C ALA A 17 5.30 13.92 15.69
N ASN A 18 5.22 12.59 15.54
CA ASN A 18 3.97 11.86 15.34
C ASN A 18 3.33 11.52 16.69
N HIS A 19 2.05 11.14 16.67
CA HIS A 19 1.29 10.83 17.89
C HIS A 19 1.17 12.00 18.88
N VAL A 20 1.20 13.23 18.37
CA VAL A 20 0.98 14.47 19.13
C VAL A 20 -0.23 15.19 18.57
N GLU A 21 -1.28 15.29 19.39
CA GLU A 21 -2.55 15.91 19.04
C GLU A 21 -2.60 17.36 19.52
N VAL A 22 -3.05 18.29 18.67
CA VAL A 22 -3.37 19.66 19.10
C VAL A 22 -4.70 19.65 19.87
N LYS A 23 -4.67 20.07 21.13
CA LYS A 23 -5.87 20.18 21.98
C LYS A 23 -6.51 21.57 21.92
N LYS A 24 -5.68 22.61 21.86
CA LYS A 24 -6.12 24.01 21.90
C LYS A 24 -5.07 24.95 21.31
N LEU A 25 -5.49 25.96 20.58
CA LEU A 25 -4.61 27.05 20.15
C LEU A 25 -4.28 27.99 21.31
N ALA A 26 -3.01 28.38 21.43
CA ALA A 26 -2.58 29.41 22.37
C ALA A 26 -2.63 30.78 21.66
N LYS A 27 -3.19 31.78 22.33
CA LYS A 27 -3.26 33.17 21.85
C LYS A 27 -2.50 34.09 22.81
N ASN A 28 -1.85 35.13 22.28
CA ASN A 28 -1.24 36.18 23.07
C ASN A 28 -2.29 37.19 23.58
N GLU A 29 -1.86 38.23 24.30
CA GLU A 29 -2.73 39.27 24.86
C GLU A 29 -3.49 40.07 23.77
N GLU A 30 -2.94 40.14 22.56
CA GLU A 30 -3.56 40.80 21.39
C GLU A 30 -4.54 39.87 20.65
N GLY A 31 -4.79 38.66 21.15
CA GLY A 31 -5.68 37.68 20.53
C GLY A 31 -5.10 36.98 19.30
N LYS A 32 -3.80 37.14 19.01
CA LYS A 32 -3.09 36.47 17.92
C LYS A 32 -2.60 35.08 18.33
N VAL A 33 -2.68 34.11 17.43
CA VAL A 33 -2.19 32.74 17.67
C VAL A 33 -0.67 32.75 17.83
N SER A 34 -0.20 32.21 18.95
CA SER A 34 1.20 32.21 19.38
C SER A 34 1.72 30.82 19.73
N GLY A 35 0.94 29.77 19.44
CA GLY A 35 1.30 28.40 19.74
C GLY A 35 0.11 27.46 19.85
N ALA A 36 0.34 26.30 20.44
CA ALA A 36 -0.70 25.30 20.70
C ALA A 36 -0.38 24.48 21.95
N TYR A 37 -1.41 24.15 22.72
CA TYR A 37 -1.38 23.08 23.71
C TYR A 37 -1.55 21.76 22.97
N VAL A 38 -0.62 20.85 23.21
CA VAL A 38 -0.57 19.56 22.56
C VAL A 38 -0.56 18.43 23.58
N ARG A 39 -0.96 17.25 23.15
CA ARG A 39 -0.97 16.02 23.95
C ARG A 39 -0.26 14.90 23.21
N ASP A 40 0.68 14.23 23.86
CA ASP A 40 1.20 12.95 23.38
C ASP A 40 0.13 11.88 23.58
N THR A 41 -0.35 11.27 22.49
CA THR A 41 -1.40 10.26 22.53
C THR A 41 -0.92 8.88 23.00
N LEU A 42 0.40 8.69 23.17
CA LEU A 42 1.00 7.47 23.70
C LEU A 42 1.16 7.52 25.22
N THR A 43 1.53 8.67 25.79
CA THR A 43 1.79 8.85 27.23
C THR A 43 0.69 9.62 27.96
N GLY A 44 -0.08 10.44 27.24
CA GLY A 44 -1.09 11.34 27.80
C GLY A 44 -0.53 12.67 28.31
N GLU A 45 0.79 12.90 28.25
CA GLU A 45 1.41 14.14 28.68
C GLU A 45 0.95 15.32 27.81
N GLU A 46 0.68 16.46 28.45
CA GLU A 46 0.28 17.70 27.77
C GLU A 46 1.28 18.81 28.02
N TRP A 47 1.64 19.56 26.97
CA TRP A 47 2.54 20.70 27.08
C TRP A 47 2.19 21.81 26.08
N LEU A 48 2.77 22.99 26.30
CA LEU A 48 2.62 24.15 25.43
C LEU A 48 3.80 24.26 24.46
N ILE A 49 3.49 24.29 23.16
CA ILE A 49 4.44 24.70 22.12
C ILE A 49 4.19 26.16 21.80
N ARG A 50 5.24 26.99 21.93
CA ARG A 50 5.22 28.40 21.50
C ARG A 50 5.81 28.53 20.10
N ALA A 51 5.17 29.32 19.25
CA ALA A 51 5.60 29.55 17.88
C ALA A 51 5.29 30.99 17.45
N LYS A 52 6.07 31.51 16.49
CA LYS A 52 5.80 32.83 15.88
C LYS A 52 4.55 32.85 15.02
N GLY A 53 4.13 31.69 14.53
CA GLY A 53 2.84 31.49 13.87
C GLY A 53 2.56 30.01 13.68
N VAL A 54 1.32 29.71 13.33
CA VAL A 54 0.79 28.34 13.23
C VAL A 54 0.15 28.16 11.86
N ILE A 55 0.54 27.07 11.18
CA ILE A 55 -0.06 26.65 9.92
C ILE A 55 -0.92 25.41 10.18
N ASN A 56 -2.22 25.53 9.92
CA ASN A 56 -3.16 24.43 9.92
C ASN A 56 -3.16 23.73 8.56
N ALA A 57 -2.64 22.49 8.53
CA ALA A 57 -2.58 21.63 7.36
C ALA A 57 -3.17 20.24 7.65
N THR A 58 -4.29 20.18 8.38
CA THR A 58 -4.90 18.93 8.89
C THR A 58 -5.87 18.25 7.90
N GLY A 59 -5.82 18.63 6.62
CA GLY A 59 -6.55 17.96 5.53
C GLY A 59 -8.06 17.95 5.78
N ALA A 60 -8.67 16.76 5.86
CA ALA A 60 -10.11 16.63 6.11
C ALA A 60 -10.55 17.21 7.47
N PHE A 61 -9.63 17.29 8.43
CA PHE A 61 -9.86 17.85 9.78
C PHE A 61 -9.54 19.34 9.88
N THR A 62 -9.45 20.05 8.75
CA THR A 62 -9.11 21.47 8.71
C THR A 62 -10.01 22.30 9.61
N ASP A 63 -11.33 22.07 9.53
CA ASP A 63 -12.31 22.85 10.29
C ASP A 63 -12.21 22.61 11.79
N ASN A 64 -11.80 21.43 12.25
CA ASN A 64 -11.60 21.16 13.67
C ASN A 64 -10.60 22.13 14.31
N ILE A 65 -9.52 22.47 13.61
CA ILE A 65 -8.53 23.44 14.09
C ILE A 65 -9.02 24.87 13.88
N ARG A 66 -9.72 25.17 12.77
CA ARG A 66 -10.27 26.51 12.55
C ARG A 66 -11.31 26.87 13.63
N SER A 67 -12.18 25.94 14.03
CA SER A 67 -13.17 26.17 15.08
C SER A 67 -12.54 26.35 16.47
N MET A 68 -11.32 25.85 16.70
CA MET A 68 -10.55 26.18 17.92
C MET A 68 -10.09 27.64 17.93
N ASP A 69 -9.94 28.27 16.76
CA ASP A 69 -9.57 29.67 16.61
C ASP A 69 -10.78 30.60 16.76
N ASP A 70 -11.85 30.34 16.02
CA ASP A 70 -13.14 31.03 16.14
C ASP A 70 -14.30 30.05 15.91
N PRO A 71 -15.14 29.77 16.93
CA PRO A 71 -16.23 28.81 16.81
C PRO A 71 -17.41 29.29 15.95
N ARG A 72 -17.42 30.56 15.51
CA ARG A 72 -18.52 31.17 14.74
C ARG A 72 -18.37 30.98 13.23
N ILE A 73 -17.23 30.49 12.77
CA ILE A 73 -16.95 30.32 11.34
C ILE A 73 -17.69 29.12 10.78
N GLU A 74 -18.07 29.21 9.50
CA GLU A 74 -18.62 28.08 8.77
C GLU A 74 -17.53 27.09 8.32
N ASN A 75 -17.92 25.82 8.19
CA ASN A 75 -17.05 24.78 7.67
C ASN A 75 -16.76 25.01 6.19
N ILE A 76 -15.49 24.96 5.81
CA ILE A 76 -15.06 25.06 4.42
C ILE A 76 -14.85 23.68 3.79
N VAL A 77 -14.67 22.63 4.59
CA VAL A 77 -14.44 21.27 4.09
C VAL A 77 -15.77 20.54 3.86
N ALA A 78 -15.93 20.02 2.65
CA ALA A 78 -16.98 19.08 2.26
C ALA A 78 -16.36 17.68 2.09
N PRO A 79 -16.31 16.86 3.15
CA PRO A 79 -15.68 15.55 3.09
C PRO A 79 -16.39 14.60 2.11
N SER A 80 -15.60 13.88 1.31
CA SER A 80 -16.09 12.81 0.42
C SER A 80 -15.24 11.55 0.59
N SER A 81 -15.87 10.39 0.79
CA SER A 81 -15.20 9.10 0.86
C SER A 81 -14.91 8.55 -0.53
N GLY A 82 -13.75 7.91 -0.68
CA GLY A 82 -13.41 7.12 -1.84
C GLY A 82 -12.87 5.76 -1.45
N VAL A 83 -13.48 4.71 -1.99
CA VAL A 83 -13.13 3.31 -1.75
C VAL A 83 -12.21 2.79 -2.85
N HIS A 84 -11.22 2.00 -2.45
CA HIS A 84 -10.44 1.13 -3.33
C HIS A 84 -10.48 -0.29 -2.82
N VAL A 85 -10.34 -1.24 -3.74
CA VAL A 85 -10.15 -2.67 -3.45
C VAL A 85 -8.81 -3.12 -4.00
N THR A 86 -8.17 -4.05 -3.31
CA THR A 86 -7.02 -4.78 -3.80
C THR A 86 -7.45 -6.18 -4.19
N LEU A 87 -7.08 -6.56 -5.40
CA LEU A 87 -7.40 -7.83 -6.07
C LEU A 87 -6.09 -8.54 -6.47
N PRO A 88 -6.14 -9.85 -6.74
CA PRO A 88 -5.02 -10.58 -7.34
C PRO A 88 -4.46 -9.92 -8.60
N ASN A 89 -3.18 -10.18 -8.88
CA ASN A 89 -2.48 -9.58 -10.03
C ASN A 89 -3.07 -9.95 -11.39
N TYR A 90 -3.78 -11.07 -11.52
CA TYR A 90 -4.36 -11.50 -12.79
C TYR A 90 -5.53 -10.61 -13.26
N TYR A 91 -5.97 -9.64 -12.46
CA TYR A 91 -6.98 -8.65 -12.83
C TYR A 91 -6.43 -7.42 -13.58
N SER A 92 -5.11 -7.25 -13.69
CA SER A 92 -4.51 -6.19 -14.50
C SER A 92 -3.18 -6.60 -15.13
N PRO A 93 -2.80 -6.03 -16.28
CA PRO A 93 -1.47 -6.27 -16.84
C PRO A 93 -0.36 -5.75 -15.92
N ARG A 94 0.71 -6.53 -15.72
CA ARG A 94 1.79 -6.20 -14.76
C ARG A 94 2.47 -4.83 -14.96
N LYS A 95 2.46 -4.28 -16.18
CA LYS A 95 3.20 -3.06 -16.56
C LYS A 95 2.29 -1.95 -17.10
N MET A 96 0.98 -2.12 -17.06
CA MET A 96 0.04 -1.16 -17.66
C MET A 96 -1.18 -1.00 -16.76
N GLY A 97 -1.49 0.25 -16.43
CA GLY A 97 -2.74 0.62 -15.78
C GLY A 97 -3.86 0.75 -16.79
N MET A 98 -5.06 0.34 -16.40
CA MET A 98 -6.26 0.49 -17.20
C MET A 98 -7.18 1.55 -16.59
N ILE A 99 -7.89 2.26 -17.46
CA ILE A 99 -8.84 3.31 -17.11
C ILE A 99 -10.15 3.03 -17.86
N ASP A 100 -11.24 3.00 -17.10
CA ASP A 100 -12.59 3.08 -17.64
C ASP A 100 -13.12 4.50 -17.39
N PRO A 101 -13.23 5.33 -18.44
CA PRO A 101 -13.72 6.70 -18.33
C PRO A 101 -15.26 6.83 -18.43
N SER A 102 -15.98 5.72 -18.55
CA SER A 102 -17.43 5.68 -18.83
C SER A 102 -18.12 4.56 -18.06
N THR A 103 -17.98 4.59 -16.72
CA THR A 103 -18.68 3.66 -15.82
C THR A 103 -20.20 3.80 -15.95
N SER A 104 -20.94 2.85 -15.37
CA SER A 104 -22.41 2.84 -15.34
C SER A 104 -23.09 4.15 -14.87
N ASP A 105 -22.39 4.99 -14.12
CA ASP A 105 -22.87 6.27 -13.59
C ASP A 105 -22.03 7.48 -14.02
N GLY A 106 -21.14 7.32 -15.00
CA GLY A 106 -20.33 8.39 -15.57
C GLY A 106 -19.12 8.82 -14.74
N ARG A 107 -18.76 8.06 -13.71
CA ARG A 107 -17.48 8.17 -13.00
C ARG A 107 -16.34 7.53 -13.81
N VAL A 108 -15.14 7.61 -13.25
CA VAL A 108 -13.94 6.97 -13.79
C VAL A 108 -13.41 5.98 -12.77
N ILE A 109 -13.13 4.76 -13.24
CA ILE A 109 -12.47 3.73 -12.45
C ILE A 109 -11.13 3.38 -13.07
N PHE A 110 -10.13 3.20 -12.22
CA PHE A 110 -8.80 2.72 -12.55
C PHE A 110 -8.66 1.32 -11.99
N PHE A 111 -7.90 0.48 -12.69
CA PHE A 111 -7.41 -0.78 -12.16
C PHE A 111 -5.95 -0.93 -12.57
N LEU A 112 -5.07 -0.79 -11.58
CA LEU A 112 -3.65 -0.55 -11.76
C LEU A 112 -2.84 -1.69 -11.13
N PRO A 113 -1.76 -2.15 -11.78
CA PRO A 113 -0.81 -3.05 -11.12
C PRO A 113 -0.12 -2.31 -9.97
N TRP A 114 -0.14 -2.88 -8.78
CA TRP A 114 0.42 -2.27 -7.57
C TRP A 114 0.98 -3.33 -6.62
N GLU A 115 2.30 -3.27 -6.37
CA GLU A 115 3.01 -4.12 -5.39
C GLU A 115 2.67 -5.62 -5.50
N GLY A 116 2.65 -6.14 -6.73
CA GLY A 116 2.36 -7.55 -7.00
C GLY A 116 0.87 -7.91 -7.00
N ASN A 117 -0.03 -6.94 -6.91
CA ASN A 117 -1.49 -7.08 -6.93
C ASN A 117 -2.12 -6.09 -7.94
N THR A 118 -3.45 -6.06 -8.01
CA THR A 118 -4.23 -5.06 -8.75
C THR A 118 -4.99 -4.18 -7.77
N ILE A 119 -4.80 -2.87 -7.81
CA ILE A 119 -5.65 -1.91 -7.08
C ILE A 119 -6.73 -1.39 -8.01
N ALA A 120 -7.99 -1.41 -7.58
CA ALA A 120 -9.10 -0.87 -8.36
C ALA A 120 -9.94 0.13 -7.56
N GLY A 121 -10.39 1.20 -8.22
CA GLY A 121 -11.14 2.29 -7.61
C GLY A 121 -11.17 3.54 -8.50
N THR A 122 -11.89 4.60 -8.14
CA THR A 122 -12.45 4.88 -6.82
C THR A 122 -13.92 5.25 -6.89
N THR A 123 -14.62 5.06 -5.78
CA THR A 123 -15.91 5.73 -5.55
C THR A 123 -15.73 7.18 -5.10
N ASP A 124 -16.84 7.91 -5.08
CA ASP A 124 -16.93 9.27 -4.56
C ASP A 124 -18.31 9.45 -3.94
N SER A 125 -18.38 9.65 -2.62
CA SER A 125 -19.65 9.76 -1.89
C SER A 125 -19.50 10.69 -0.69
N PRO A 126 -20.45 11.61 -0.45
CA PRO A 126 -20.47 12.42 0.76
C PRO A 126 -20.36 11.55 2.02
N THR A 127 -19.55 11.98 2.98
CA THR A 127 -19.28 11.21 4.19
C THR A 127 -19.11 12.11 5.40
N GLU A 128 -19.18 11.54 6.59
CA GLU A 128 -18.84 12.24 7.83
C GLU A 128 -17.34 12.10 8.13
N LEU A 129 -16.78 13.06 8.87
CA LEU A 129 -15.39 12.97 9.30
C LEU A 129 -15.22 11.87 10.35
N THR A 130 -14.30 10.95 10.07
CA THR A 130 -13.88 9.90 10.99
C THR A 130 -12.39 9.61 10.78
N TYR A 131 -11.71 9.20 11.84
CA TYR A 131 -10.32 8.74 11.77
C TYR A 131 -10.20 7.38 11.08
N ASN A 132 -11.29 6.61 11.05
CA ASN A 132 -11.34 5.22 10.62
C ASN A 132 -12.45 5.02 9.57
N PRO A 133 -12.37 5.68 8.39
CA PRO A 133 -13.38 5.52 7.35
C PRO A 133 -13.41 4.06 6.87
N MET A 134 -14.62 3.50 6.77
CA MET A 134 -14.82 2.12 6.34
C MET A 134 -15.40 2.08 4.93
N PRO A 135 -14.92 1.19 4.04
CA PRO A 135 -15.57 0.97 2.76
C PRO A 135 -16.93 0.30 2.97
N LYS A 136 -17.94 0.76 2.23
CA LYS A 136 -19.26 0.11 2.25
C LYS A 136 -19.28 -1.08 1.28
N GLU A 137 -20.01 -2.12 1.62
CA GLU A 137 -20.13 -3.32 0.77
C GLU A 137 -20.76 -2.99 -0.60
N GLU A 138 -21.70 -2.04 -0.64
CA GLU A 138 -22.29 -1.53 -1.90
C GLU A 138 -21.25 -0.88 -2.83
N GLU A 139 -20.26 -0.18 -2.26
CA GLU A 139 -19.18 0.44 -3.02
C GLU A 139 -18.16 -0.60 -3.53
N ILE A 140 -17.87 -1.61 -2.71
CA ILE A 140 -17.03 -2.76 -3.10
C ILE A 140 -17.69 -3.51 -4.25
N GLN A 141 -18.98 -3.85 -4.11
CA GLN A 141 -19.72 -4.58 -5.14
C GLN A 141 -19.81 -3.78 -6.44
N TRP A 142 -20.06 -2.47 -6.36
CA TRP A 142 -20.05 -1.59 -7.52
C TRP A 142 -18.71 -1.63 -8.26
N ILE A 143 -17.58 -1.53 -7.55
CA ILE A 143 -16.25 -1.63 -8.17
C ILE A 143 -16.08 -2.97 -8.90
N LEU A 144 -16.48 -4.08 -8.29
CA LEU A 144 -16.38 -5.42 -8.90
C LEU A 144 -17.26 -5.54 -10.16
N ASP A 145 -18.47 -4.98 -10.11
CA ASP A 145 -19.42 -5.00 -11.23
C ASP A 145 -18.94 -4.17 -12.42
N GLU A 146 -18.25 -3.04 -12.18
CA GLU A 146 -17.63 -2.25 -13.25
C GLU A 146 -16.43 -2.98 -13.86
N ILE A 147 -15.51 -3.50 -13.04
CA ILE A 147 -14.34 -4.25 -13.51
C ILE A 147 -14.76 -5.44 -14.39
N LYS A 148 -15.81 -6.15 -13.98
CA LYS A 148 -16.34 -7.32 -14.70
C LYS A 148 -16.70 -7.02 -16.16
N ARG A 149 -17.09 -5.78 -16.50
CA ARG A 149 -17.47 -5.38 -17.86
C ARG A 149 -16.27 -5.28 -18.81
N TYR A 150 -15.06 -5.14 -18.27
CA TYR A 150 -13.83 -4.93 -19.04
C TYR A 150 -12.99 -6.19 -19.20
N LEU A 151 -13.32 -7.24 -18.45
CA LEU A 151 -12.60 -8.51 -18.52
C LEU A 151 -13.29 -9.45 -19.50
N SER A 152 -12.51 -10.42 -19.99
CA SER A 152 -13.04 -11.48 -20.85
C SER A 152 -14.17 -12.23 -20.13
N PRO A 153 -15.27 -12.63 -20.82
CA PRO A 153 -16.44 -13.24 -20.18
C PRO A 153 -16.18 -14.53 -19.38
N ASP A 154 -15.09 -15.23 -19.66
CA ASP A 154 -14.64 -16.43 -18.93
C ASP A 154 -13.94 -16.10 -17.60
N ILE A 155 -13.47 -14.86 -17.41
CA ILE A 155 -12.90 -14.38 -16.15
C ILE A 155 -14.02 -14.04 -15.17
N LYS A 156 -14.14 -14.85 -14.11
CA LYS A 156 -15.14 -14.65 -13.06
C LYS A 156 -14.63 -13.70 -11.98
N VAL A 157 -15.11 -12.46 -11.97
CA VAL A 157 -14.90 -11.51 -10.86
C VAL A 157 -15.73 -11.93 -9.64
N ARG A 158 -15.08 -12.16 -8.49
CA ARG A 158 -15.74 -12.63 -7.26
C ARG A 158 -15.41 -11.74 -6.07
N ARG A 159 -16.37 -11.58 -5.16
CA ARG A 159 -16.16 -10.88 -3.88
C ARG A 159 -15.06 -11.52 -3.01
N GLY A 160 -14.88 -12.84 -3.13
CA GLY A 160 -13.82 -13.59 -2.44
C GLY A 160 -12.40 -13.27 -2.91
N ASP A 161 -12.24 -12.61 -4.06
CA ASP A 161 -10.93 -12.21 -4.57
C ASP A 161 -10.47 -10.86 -3.99
N VAL A 162 -11.32 -10.16 -3.22
CA VAL A 162 -10.94 -8.91 -2.56
C VAL A 162 -10.02 -9.23 -1.38
N LEU A 163 -8.72 -8.94 -1.54
CA LEU A 163 -7.68 -9.16 -0.54
C LEU A 163 -7.69 -8.08 0.56
N ALA A 164 -8.05 -6.86 0.18
CA ALA A 164 -8.26 -5.73 1.07
C ALA A 164 -9.24 -4.74 0.43
N ALA A 165 -9.98 -4.01 1.25
CA ALA A 165 -10.80 -2.88 0.80
C ALA A 165 -10.63 -1.74 1.80
N TRP A 166 -10.43 -0.52 1.32
CA TRP A 166 -10.15 0.61 2.22
C TRP A 166 -10.75 1.90 1.67
N SER A 167 -11.03 2.82 2.59
CA SER A 167 -11.64 4.11 2.28
C SER A 167 -10.72 5.24 2.74
N GLY A 168 -10.73 6.34 1.99
CA GLY A 168 -10.06 7.58 2.36
C GLY A 168 -11.01 8.77 2.23
N ILE A 169 -10.81 9.81 3.04
CA ILE A 169 -11.62 11.04 2.99
C ILE A 169 -10.87 12.12 2.21
N ARG A 170 -11.50 12.62 1.16
CA ARG A 170 -11.05 13.76 0.36
C ARG A 170 -11.49 15.06 1.03
N PRO A 171 -10.57 16.02 1.27
CA PRO A 171 -10.91 17.32 1.81
C PRO A 171 -11.35 18.26 0.69
N LEU A 172 -12.52 18.04 0.09
CA LEU A 172 -13.04 18.99 -0.91
C LEU A 172 -13.36 20.32 -0.20
N VAL A 173 -13.12 21.45 -0.86
CA VAL A 173 -13.23 22.76 -0.23
C VAL A 173 -14.29 23.60 -0.92
N ARG A 174 -15.12 24.27 -0.13
CA ARG A 174 -16.03 25.34 -0.57
C ARG A 174 -15.35 26.68 -0.37
N ASP A 175 -15.53 27.59 -1.32
CA ASP A 175 -15.04 28.95 -1.16
C ASP A 175 -15.95 29.72 -0.18
N PRO A 176 -15.43 30.15 1.00
CA PRO A 176 -16.23 30.91 1.97
C PRO A 176 -16.62 32.31 1.46
N TYR A 177 -15.99 32.82 0.40
CA TYR A 177 -16.25 34.13 -0.18
C TYR A 177 -17.13 34.07 -1.44
N ALA A 178 -17.45 32.88 -1.95
CA ALA A 178 -18.30 32.73 -3.12
C ALA A 178 -19.76 33.03 -2.76
N LYS A 179 -20.42 33.85 -3.59
CA LYS A 179 -21.87 34.14 -3.45
C LYS A 179 -22.75 32.90 -3.62
N ASN A 180 -22.25 31.88 -4.31
CA ASN A 180 -22.82 30.55 -4.41
C ASN A 180 -21.98 29.57 -3.59
N THR A 181 -22.43 29.21 -2.39
CA THR A 181 -21.75 28.32 -1.43
C THR A 181 -21.64 26.86 -1.88
N SER A 182 -22.13 26.53 -3.08
CA SER A 182 -22.20 25.19 -3.66
C SER A 182 -21.09 24.87 -4.65
N GLU A 183 -20.29 25.85 -5.11
CA GLU A 183 -19.17 25.58 -6.02
C GLU A 183 -17.91 25.17 -5.25
N LEU A 184 -17.45 23.95 -5.52
CA LEU A 184 -16.23 23.41 -4.91
C LEU A 184 -14.98 23.99 -5.60
N VAL A 185 -14.05 24.49 -4.79
CA VAL A 185 -12.73 24.89 -5.23
C VAL A 185 -11.96 23.63 -5.63
N ARG A 186 -11.61 23.54 -6.92
CA ARG A 186 -10.88 22.38 -7.47
C ARG A 186 -9.37 22.39 -7.14
N SER A 187 -8.84 23.54 -6.72
CA SER A 187 -7.46 23.72 -6.26
C SER A 187 -7.37 23.70 -4.72
N HIS A 188 -6.19 23.94 -4.16
CA HIS A 188 -6.06 24.31 -2.76
C HIS A 188 -6.47 25.77 -2.53
N MET A 189 -6.74 26.09 -1.26
CA MET A 189 -7.01 27.43 -0.77
C MET A 189 -6.11 27.72 0.43
N ILE A 190 -5.64 28.97 0.53
CA ILE A 190 -4.93 29.47 1.71
C ILE A 190 -5.80 30.56 2.34
N TYR A 191 -6.19 30.36 3.59
CA TYR A 191 -6.99 31.29 4.38
C TYR A 191 -6.18 31.77 5.58
N VAL A 192 -6.25 33.07 5.88
CA VAL A 192 -5.58 33.67 7.05
C VAL A 192 -6.66 34.29 7.92
N SER A 193 -6.78 33.83 9.17
CA SER A 193 -7.76 34.38 10.11
C SER A 193 -7.29 35.71 10.72
N ASP A 194 -8.22 36.43 11.36
CA ASP A 194 -7.92 37.66 12.09
C ASP A 194 -6.93 37.46 13.25
N SER A 195 -6.78 36.23 13.75
CA SER A 195 -5.80 35.87 14.77
C SER A 195 -4.45 35.44 14.19
N ASN A 196 -4.27 35.54 12.87
CA ASN A 196 -3.10 35.09 12.10
C ASN A 196 -2.92 33.55 12.05
N LEU A 197 -3.99 32.76 12.26
CA LEU A 197 -3.94 31.33 11.91
C LEU A 197 -3.93 31.19 10.38
N ILE A 198 -2.89 30.57 9.84
CA ILE A 198 -2.79 30.29 8.40
C ILE A 198 -3.32 28.89 8.17
N THR A 199 -4.29 28.72 7.28
CA THR A 199 -4.90 27.44 6.96
C THR A 199 -4.72 27.12 5.49
N ILE A 200 -4.23 25.92 5.18
CA ILE A 200 -4.25 25.35 3.84
C ILE A 200 -5.29 24.22 3.79
N ALA A 201 -6.23 24.33 2.86
CA ALA A 201 -7.30 23.35 2.65
C ALA A 201 -7.35 22.88 1.19
N GLY A 202 -7.79 21.65 0.97
CA GLY A 202 -7.98 21.08 -0.35
C GLY A 202 -6.68 20.69 -1.05
N GLY A 203 -6.66 20.83 -2.37
CA GLY A 203 -5.51 20.47 -3.19
C GLY A 203 -5.37 18.97 -3.48
N LYS A 204 -4.25 18.62 -4.12
CA LYS A 204 -3.94 17.26 -4.55
C LYS A 204 -2.56 16.83 -4.09
N TRP A 205 -2.39 15.52 -3.95
CA TRP A 205 -1.08 14.95 -3.66
C TRP A 205 -0.05 15.33 -4.73
N THR A 206 -0.41 15.35 -6.01
CA THR A 206 0.51 15.69 -7.10
C THR A 206 1.03 17.14 -7.05
N THR A 207 0.29 18.05 -6.42
CA THR A 207 0.66 19.48 -6.32
C THR A 207 1.30 19.86 -4.98
N TYR A 208 1.49 18.91 -4.05
CA TYR A 208 1.87 19.18 -2.65
C TYR A 208 3.04 20.16 -2.47
N ARG A 209 4.10 20.05 -3.28
CA ARG A 209 5.28 20.91 -3.20
C ARG A 209 4.95 22.38 -3.51
N ALA A 210 4.16 22.61 -4.57
CA ALA A 210 3.74 23.96 -4.95
C ALA A 210 2.84 24.57 -3.87
N MET A 211 1.88 23.78 -3.37
CA MET A 211 1.01 24.20 -2.27
C MET A 211 1.79 24.56 -1.00
N ALA A 212 2.80 23.75 -0.65
CA ALA A 212 3.67 24.01 0.48
C ALA A 212 4.48 25.31 0.30
N LYS A 213 5.03 25.55 -0.91
CA LYS A 213 5.73 26.80 -1.22
C LYS A 213 4.82 28.00 -1.02
N GLU A 214 3.65 28.02 -1.63
CA GLU A 214 2.69 29.14 -1.52
C GLU A 214 2.26 29.37 -0.07
N THR A 215 2.05 28.31 0.70
CA THR A 215 1.67 28.41 2.12
C THR A 215 2.80 28.99 2.97
N VAL A 216 4.05 28.57 2.74
CA VAL A 216 5.22 29.11 3.44
C VAL A 216 5.47 30.57 3.05
N ASP A 217 5.34 30.91 1.77
CA ASP A 217 5.46 32.30 1.30
C ASP A 217 4.40 33.18 1.97
N LYS A 218 3.15 32.70 2.08
CA LYS A 218 2.09 33.43 2.80
C LYS A 218 2.39 33.57 4.29
N ALA A 219 2.97 32.54 4.91
CA ALA A 219 3.37 32.61 6.32
C ALA A 219 4.49 33.63 6.54
N ILE A 220 5.45 33.73 5.61
CA ILE A 220 6.53 34.72 5.65
C ILE A 220 5.95 36.14 5.60
N GLU A 221 5.01 36.39 4.67
CA GLU A 221 4.33 37.67 4.50
C GLU A 221 3.55 38.07 5.76
N VAL A 222 2.64 37.20 6.22
CA VAL A 222 1.70 37.49 7.34
C VAL A 222 2.43 37.69 8.66
N LEU A 223 3.50 36.93 8.90
CA LEU A 223 4.21 36.92 10.17
C LEU A 223 5.49 37.77 10.15
N GLY A 224 5.77 38.47 9.04
CA GLY A 224 6.97 39.31 8.88
C GLY A 224 8.28 38.54 9.06
N LEU A 225 8.32 37.27 8.65
CA LEU A 225 9.52 36.44 8.79
C LEU A 225 10.59 36.87 7.78
N LYS A 226 11.86 36.67 8.13
CA LYS A 226 12.99 37.00 7.26
C LYS A 226 13.75 35.71 6.93
N PRO A 227 13.40 35.02 5.83
CA PRO A 227 14.10 33.81 5.42
C PRO A 227 15.54 34.16 5.00
N GLN A 228 16.47 33.24 5.23
CA GLN A 228 17.87 33.43 4.80
C GLN A 228 18.08 33.18 3.31
N ASN A 229 17.23 32.35 2.71
CA ASN A 229 17.32 31.91 1.31
C ASN A 229 15.93 31.86 0.68
N GLU A 230 15.89 31.83 -0.65
CA GLU A 230 14.69 31.47 -1.40
C GLU A 230 14.31 29.99 -1.22
N CYS A 231 13.13 29.62 -1.71
CA CYS A 231 12.63 28.25 -1.62
C CYS A 231 13.49 27.28 -2.45
N LEU A 232 14.16 26.33 -1.76
CA LEU A 232 15.06 25.35 -2.39
C LEU A 232 14.38 24.03 -2.79
N THR A 233 13.08 23.89 -2.52
CA THR A 233 12.36 22.59 -2.57
C THR A 233 12.27 21.97 -3.97
N GLU A 234 12.42 22.75 -5.04
CA GLU A 234 12.40 22.25 -6.42
C GLU A 234 13.63 21.39 -6.75
N LYS A 235 14.78 21.70 -6.15
CA LYS A 235 16.05 20.98 -6.36
C LYS A 235 16.40 20.07 -5.18
N ALA A 236 15.64 20.14 -4.09
CA ALA A 236 15.87 19.33 -2.89
C ALA A 236 15.59 17.86 -3.19
N ARG A 237 16.60 17.02 -2.97
CA ARG A 237 16.45 15.56 -3.02
C ARG A 237 15.91 15.05 -1.70
N LEU A 238 14.91 14.19 -1.77
CA LEU A 238 14.40 13.51 -0.59
C LEU A 238 15.38 12.44 -0.13
N ILE A 239 15.46 12.22 1.18
CA ILE A 239 16.16 11.08 1.78
C ILE A 239 15.69 9.77 1.12
N GLY A 240 16.61 8.88 0.78
CA GLY A 240 16.34 7.70 -0.04
C GLY A 240 16.84 7.84 -1.49
N SER A 241 17.06 9.05 -2.00
CA SER A 241 17.30 9.26 -3.44
C SER A 241 18.76 9.56 -3.85
N HIS A 242 19.68 9.77 -2.92
CA HIS A 242 21.01 10.30 -3.24
C HIS A 242 21.89 9.28 -3.97
N GLY A 243 21.90 8.04 -3.51
CA GLY A 243 22.67 6.93 -4.07
C GLY A 243 21.85 5.97 -4.94
N TYR A 244 20.59 6.28 -5.24
CA TYR A 244 19.67 5.37 -5.93
C TYR A 244 20.18 4.97 -7.33
N SER A 245 20.05 3.69 -7.66
CA SER A 245 20.21 3.19 -9.04
C SER A 245 19.27 2.01 -9.30
N LYS A 246 18.84 1.86 -10.56
CA LYS A 246 17.96 0.75 -10.99
C LYS A 246 18.60 -0.62 -10.79
N THR A 247 19.93 -0.70 -10.75
CA THR A 247 20.70 -1.94 -10.60
C THR A 247 21.18 -2.19 -9.17
N MET A 248 20.81 -1.32 -8.21
CA MET A 248 21.25 -1.44 -6.82
C MET A 248 20.83 -2.77 -6.18
N PHE A 249 19.69 -3.33 -6.58
CA PHE A 249 19.20 -4.60 -6.04
C PHE A 249 20.20 -5.75 -6.27
N ILE A 250 20.93 -5.74 -7.40
CA ILE A 250 21.97 -6.74 -7.70
C ILE A 250 23.08 -6.69 -6.64
N LYS A 251 23.51 -5.49 -6.26
CA LYS A 251 24.55 -5.31 -5.25
C LYS A 251 24.07 -5.72 -3.85
N LEU A 252 22.80 -5.48 -3.52
CA LEU A 252 22.21 -5.97 -2.27
C LEU A 252 22.19 -7.51 -2.22
N ILE A 253 21.82 -8.15 -3.33
CA ILE A 253 21.84 -9.62 -3.45
C ILE A 253 23.27 -10.15 -3.25
N GLN A 254 24.26 -9.56 -3.93
CA GLN A 254 25.65 -10.00 -3.83
C GLN A 254 26.22 -9.82 -2.41
N GLN A 255 25.85 -8.75 -1.71
CA GLN A 255 26.37 -8.45 -0.37
C GLN A 255 25.67 -9.26 0.73
N PHE A 256 24.35 -9.41 0.64
CA PHE A 256 23.53 -9.95 1.73
C PHE A 256 22.84 -11.27 1.37
N GLY A 257 22.99 -11.81 0.16
CA GLY A 257 22.31 -13.05 -0.25
C GLY A 257 20.79 -12.98 -0.13
N LEU A 258 20.20 -11.81 -0.44
CA LEU A 258 18.75 -11.61 -0.45
C LEU A 258 18.13 -12.25 -1.69
N GLU A 259 16.86 -12.65 -1.57
CA GLU A 259 16.06 -13.01 -2.74
C GLU A 259 15.85 -11.80 -3.67
N THR A 260 15.78 -12.04 -4.97
CA THR A 260 15.66 -11.00 -6.00
C THR A 260 14.47 -10.07 -5.77
N GLU A 261 13.30 -10.64 -5.48
CA GLU A 261 12.08 -9.87 -5.25
C GLU A 261 12.20 -8.96 -4.03
N THR A 262 12.72 -9.48 -2.92
CA THR A 262 12.99 -8.70 -1.70
C THR A 262 14.00 -7.58 -1.96
N ALA A 263 15.09 -7.86 -2.67
CA ALA A 263 16.09 -6.83 -2.97
C ALA A 263 15.51 -5.72 -3.85
N GLN A 264 14.68 -6.06 -4.84
CA GLN A 264 13.98 -5.08 -5.68
C GLN A 264 12.98 -4.25 -4.86
N HIS A 265 12.17 -4.90 -4.01
CA HIS A 265 11.25 -4.23 -3.10
C HIS A 265 11.98 -3.21 -2.21
N LEU A 266 13.07 -3.60 -1.56
CA LEU A 266 13.83 -2.70 -0.69
C LEU A 266 14.33 -1.47 -1.45
N VAL A 267 14.90 -1.66 -2.65
CA VAL A 267 15.38 -0.55 -3.49
C VAL A 267 14.24 0.36 -3.94
N ASN A 268 13.09 -0.20 -4.32
CA ASN A 268 11.94 0.59 -4.76
C ASN A 268 11.26 1.36 -3.61
N SER A 269 11.26 0.78 -2.41
CA SER A 269 10.58 1.36 -1.24
C SER A 269 11.46 2.33 -0.44
N TYR A 270 12.76 2.02 -0.29
CA TYR A 270 13.70 2.76 0.56
C TYR A 270 14.75 3.55 -0.22
N GLY A 271 14.94 3.23 -1.50
CA GLY A 271 15.99 3.80 -2.34
C GLY A 271 17.38 3.43 -1.82
N ASP A 272 18.28 4.39 -1.70
CA ASP A 272 19.63 4.18 -1.16
C ASP A 272 19.67 3.73 0.31
N ARG A 273 18.58 3.90 1.06
CA ARG A 273 18.46 3.40 2.43
C ARG A 273 18.25 1.89 2.51
N ALA A 274 17.98 1.23 1.38
CA ALA A 274 17.86 -0.23 1.31
C ALA A 274 19.09 -0.95 1.89
N TRP A 275 20.29 -0.35 1.78
CA TRP A 275 21.51 -0.84 2.43
C TRP A 275 21.40 -0.90 3.95
N ALA A 276 20.87 0.15 4.56
CA ALA A 276 20.69 0.22 6.01
C ALA A 276 19.59 -0.74 6.50
N VAL A 277 18.55 -0.96 5.69
CA VAL A 277 17.52 -1.97 5.98
C VAL A 277 18.12 -3.37 5.89
N ALA A 278 18.79 -3.69 4.79
CA ALA A 278 19.39 -5.01 4.58
C ALA A 278 20.42 -5.37 5.67
N ALA A 279 21.21 -4.39 6.13
CA ALA A 279 22.18 -4.57 7.21
C ALA A 279 21.56 -4.94 8.57
N LEU A 280 20.25 -4.71 8.78
CA LEU A 280 19.53 -5.11 10.00
C LEU A 280 18.96 -6.54 9.90
N SER A 281 19.13 -7.21 8.76
CA SER A 281 18.62 -8.57 8.56
C SER A 281 19.39 -9.58 9.42
N LYS A 282 18.66 -10.48 10.07
CA LYS A 282 19.23 -11.68 10.68
C LYS A 282 19.36 -12.80 9.61
N PRO A 283 20.34 -13.72 9.74
CA PRO A 283 20.44 -14.87 8.86
C PRO A 283 19.16 -15.71 8.91
N THR A 284 18.73 -16.26 7.77
CA THR A 284 17.51 -17.08 7.68
C THR A 284 17.71 -18.52 8.17
N GLY A 285 18.97 -18.97 8.29
CA GLY A 285 19.31 -20.37 8.52
C GLY A 285 19.17 -21.27 7.29
N LYS A 286 18.80 -20.72 6.13
CA LYS A 286 18.71 -21.44 4.85
C LYS A 286 19.97 -21.27 4.02
N ARG A 287 20.21 -22.18 3.06
CA ARG A 287 21.26 -22.01 2.03
C ARG A 287 20.98 -20.80 1.15
N TRP A 288 19.71 -20.58 0.83
CA TRP A 288 19.21 -19.42 0.10
C TRP A 288 17.74 -19.14 0.48
N PRO A 289 17.31 -17.87 0.57
CA PRO A 289 18.17 -16.68 0.71
C PRO A 289 18.92 -16.71 2.04
N VAL A 290 20.14 -16.15 2.09
CA VAL A 290 21.01 -16.19 3.28
C VAL A 290 20.49 -15.23 4.37
N PHE A 291 20.02 -14.05 3.96
CA PHE A 291 19.39 -13.04 4.81
C PHE A 291 18.01 -12.65 4.23
N GLY A 292 17.27 -11.82 4.97
CA GLY A 292 15.97 -11.32 4.52
C GLY A 292 14.83 -12.25 4.87
N GLN A 293 14.73 -12.62 6.16
CA GLN A 293 13.59 -13.37 6.67
C GLN A 293 12.30 -12.57 6.42
N ARG A 294 11.42 -13.12 5.56
CA ARG A 294 10.13 -12.53 5.24
C ARG A 294 9.20 -12.59 6.45
N ILE A 295 8.41 -11.54 6.65
CA ILE A 295 7.35 -11.48 7.67
C ILE A 295 6.14 -12.31 7.23
N SER A 296 5.82 -12.23 5.94
CA SER A 296 4.78 -13.04 5.30
C SER A 296 5.42 -13.80 4.13
N PRO A 297 5.17 -15.10 3.96
CA PRO A 297 5.82 -15.89 2.92
C PRO A 297 5.55 -15.34 1.50
N PHE A 298 4.37 -14.76 1.27
CA PHE A 298 3.93 -14.35 -0.07
C PHE A 298 4.32 -12.93 -0.46
N TYR A 299 4.78 -12.12 0.49
CA TYR A 299 5.11 -10.71 0.28
C TYR A 299 6.59 -10.46 0.54
N PRO A 300 7.24 -9.55 -0.21
CA PRO A 300 8.68 -9.32 -0.10
C PRO A 300 9.09 -8.54 1.16
N TYR A 301 8.19 -8.34 2.12
CA TYR A 301 8.45 -7.61 3.36
C TYR A 301 9.26 -8.45 4.35
N ILE A 302 10.35 -7.91 4.88
CA ILE A 302 11.26 -8.62 5.78
C ILE A 302 11.29 -8.04 7.19
N GLU A 303 11.65 -8.87 8.17
CA GLU A 303 11.72 -8.48 9.59
C GLU A 303 12.61 -7.24 9.82
N ALA A 304 13.65 -7.07 8.99
CA ALA A 304 14.55 -5.94 9.06
C ALA A 304 13.86 -4.59 8.79
N GLU A 305 12.79 -4.57 7.98
CA GLU A 305 11.99 -3.36 7.74
C GLU A 305 11.28 -2.90 9.01
N VAL A 306 10.76 -3.83 9.83
CA VAL A 306 10.12 -3.49 11.11
C VAL A 306 11.12 -2.79 12.03
N ARG A 307 12.32 -3.38 12.19
CA ARG A 307 13.38 -2.80 13.02
C ARG A 307 13.82 -1.44 12.50
N TYR A 308 14.02 -1.35 11.18
CA TYR A 308 14.40 -0.10 10.54
C TYR A 308 13.35 0.99 10.78
N SER A 309 12.07 0.66 10.62
CA SER A 309 10.98 1.60 10.81
C SER A 309 10.87 2.12 12.24
N VAL A 310 11.10 1.27 13.24
CA VAL A 310 11.15 1.72 14.64
C VAL A 310 12.38 2.62 14.87
N ARG A 311 13.57 2.16 14.48
CA ARG A 311 14.84 2.84 14.80
C ARG A 311 15.08 4.13 14.01
N ARG A 312 14.56 4.23 12.77
CA ARG A 312 14.95 5.26 11.79
C ARG A 312 13.77 5.98 11.16
N GLU A 313 12.54 5.48 11.32
CA GLU A 313 11.34 6.10 10.72
C GLU A 313 10.25 6.42 11.75
N TYR A 314 10.60 6.44 13.05
CA TYR A 314 9.73 6.87 14.15
C TYR A 314 8.40 6.11 14.20
N ALA A 315 8.40 4.82 13.85
CA ALA A 315 7.21 3.97 14.04
C ALA A 315 7.07 3.64 15.54
N CYS A 316 5.91 3.98 16.13
CA CYS A 316 5.65 3.81 17.55
C CYS A 316 4.49 2.85 17.83
N THR A 317 3.67 2.55 16.82
CA THR A 317 2.49 1.68 16.91
C THR A 317 2.54 0.61 15.84
N LEU A 318 1.82 -0.49 16.05
CA LEU A 318 1.75 -1.58 15.09
C LEU A 318 1.15 -1.11 13.75
N VAL A 319 0.15 -0.23 13.79
CA VAL A 319 -0.49 0.39 12.61
C VAL A 319 0.50 1.27 11.82
N ASP A 320 1.45 1.93 12.48
CA ASP A 320 2.51 2.65 11.76
C ASP A 320 3.27 1.71 10.83
N VAL A 321 3.59 0.51 11.31
CA VAL A 321 4.33 -0.49 10.54
C VAL A 321 3.46 -1.09 9.45
N ILE A 322 2.35 -1.77 9.79
CA ILE A 322 1.59 -2.60 8.84
C ILE A 322 0.91 -1.85 7.70
N ALA A 323 0.64 -0.55 7.90
CA ALA A 323 -0.09 0.29 6.96
C ALA A 323 0.79 1.35 6.29
N ARG A 324 1.69 2.00 7.04
CA ARG A 324 2.38 3.22 6.57
C ARG A 324 3.85 3.00 6.23
N ARG A 325 4.51 1.99 6.82
CA ARG A 325 5.90 1.64 6.52
C ARG A 325 5.98 0.43 5.59
N THR A 326 5.25 -0.62 5.94
CA THR A 326 4.85 -1.69 5.04
C THR A 326 3.42 -1.37 4.57
N ARG A 327 3.09 -1.71 3.32
CA ARG A 327 1.75 -1.46 2.76
C ARG A 327 0.86 -2.70 2.89
N LEU A 328 1.24 -3.66 3.73
CA LEU A 328 0.68 -5.00 3.72
C LEU A 328 -0.83 -4.97 4.03
N SER A 329 -1.28 -4.09 4.92
CA SER A 329 -2.72 -3.94 5.23
C SER A 329 -3.56 -3.48 4.04
N PHE A 330 -2.97 -2.71 3.12
CA PHE A 330 -3.61 -2.26 1.89
C PHE A 330 -3.56 -3.32 0.79
N LEU A 331 -2.60 -4.25 0.85
CA LEU A 331 -2.45 -5.31 -0.13
C LEU A 331 -3.29 -6.53 0.21
N ASN A 332 -3.28 -6.94 1.48
CA ASN A 332 -3.99 -8.12 1.95
C ASN A 332 -4.19 -8.07 3.48
N ALA A 333 -5.44 -7.84 3.88
CA ALA A 333 -5.80 -7.71 5.29
C ALA A 333 -5.58 -9.03 6.07
N GLN A 334 -5.83 -10.18 5.43
CA GLN A 334 -5.66 -11.50 6.04
C GLN A 334 -4.18 -11.85 6.24
N ALA A 335 -3.34 -11.65 5.22
CA ALA A 335 -1.90 -11.87 5.32
C ALA A 335 -1.27 -10.91 6.35
N THR A 336 -1.83 -9.70 6.51
CA THR A 336 -1.43 -8.78 7.57
C THR A 336 -1.76 -9.34 8.94
N LEU A 337 -3.00 -9.81 9.16
CA LEU A 337 -3.42 -10.41 10.43
C LEU A 337 -2.47 -11.54 10.84
N GLU A 338 -2.17 -12.44 9.91
CA GLU A 338 -1.27 -13.59 10.13
C GLU A 338 0.17 -13.16 10.45
N SER A 339 0.58 -11.98 9.97
CA SER A 339 1.91 -11.40 10.22
C SER A 339 2.02 -10.68 11.56
N ILE A 340 0.89 -10.25 12.16
CA ILE A 340 0.88 -9.41 13.36
C ILE A 340 1.67 -10.00 14.53
N PRO A 341 1.52 -11.29 14.92
CA PRO A 341 2.23 -11.84 16.07
C PRO A 341 3.74 -11.66 15.96
N ARG A 342 4.31 -11.89 14.77
CA ARG A 342 5.76 -11.74 14.56
C ARG A 342 6.20 -10.28 14.58
N ILE A 343 5.39 -9.37 14.03
CA ILE A 343 5.69 -7.94 14.07
C ILE A 343 5.64 -7.42 15.52
N ILE A 344 4.68 -7.86 16.32
CA ILE A 344 4.59 -7.51 17.75
C ILE A 344 5.84 -7.96 18.49
N GLU A 345 6.32 -9.19 18.28
CA GLU A 345 7.55 -9.68 18.91
C GLU A 345 8.74 -8.76 18.62
N ILE A 346 8.93 -8.40 17.34
CA ILE A 346 10.03 -7.54 16.91
C ILE A 346 9.88 -6.14 17.51
N MET A 347 8.70 -5.53 17.42
CA MET A 347 8.47 -4.19 17.99
C MET A 347 8.60 -4.19 19.51
N SER A 348 8.21 -5.27 20.19
CA SER A 348 8.36 -5.39 21.64
C SER A 348 9.82 -5.47 22.07
N GLU A 349 10.66 -6.18 21.29
CA GLU A 349 12.11 -6.21 21.48
C GLU A 349 12.73 -4.81 21.31
N GLU A 350 12.28 -4.03 20.32
CA GLU A 350 12.82 -2.70 20.02
C GLU A 350 12.34 -1.60 20.97
N LEU A 351 11.08 -1.67 21.43
CA LEU A 351 10.40 -0.62 22.20
C LEU A 351 10.19 -0.98 23.69
N GLY A 352 10.53 -2.21 24.10
CA GLY A 352 10.35 -2.67 25.47
C GLY A 352 8.88 -2.79 25.89
N TRP A 353 7.99 -3.23 24.99
CA TRP A 353 6.56 -3.35 25.29
C TRP A 353 6.25 -4.44 26.31
N SER A 354 5.46 -4.09 27.33
CA SER A 354 4.86 -5.06 28.25
C SER A 354 3.84 -5.94 27.55
N SER A 355 3.50 -7.10 28.14
CA SER A 355 2.44 -7.98 27.61
C SER A 355 1.08 -7.25 27.49
N GLU A 356 0.80 -6.30 28.39
CA GLU A 356 -0.39 -5.46 28.31
C GLU A 356 -0.34 -4.57 27.06
N ARG A 357 0.79 -3.90 26.80
CA ARG A 357 0.96 -3.05 25.61
C ARG A 357 0.88 -3.88 24.32
N GLN A 358 1.44 -5.08 24.31
CA GLN A 358 1.33 -6.00 23.17
C GLN A 358 -0.13 -6.33 22.83
N ASN A 359 -0.95 -6.62 23.85
CA ASN A 359 -2.37 -6.89 23.66
C ASN A 359 -3.15 -5.64 23.20
N GLN A 360 -2.82 -4.44 23.73
CA GLN A 360 -3.43 -3.18 23.27
C GLN A 360 -3.11 -2.89 21.81
N GLU A 361 -1.86 -3.09 21.38
CA GLU A 361 -1.44 -2.90 19.98
C GLU A 361 -2.08 -3.93 19.05
N PHE A 362 -2.22 -5.19 19.51
CA PHE A 362 -2.95 -6.22 18.78
C PHE A 362 -4.41 -5.83 18.56
N ASP A 363 -5.12 -5.46 19.64
CA ASP A 363 -6.54 -5.09 19.57
C ASP A 363 -6.75 -3.88 18.62
N LYS A 364 -5.90 -2.85 18.72
CA LYS A 364 -5.94 -1.68 17.81
C LYS A 364 -5.66 -2.05 16.36
N ALA A 365 -4.70 -2.95 16.11
CA ALA A 365 -4.39 -3.38 14.75
C ALA A 365 -5.51 -4.24 14.15
N VAL A 366 -6.15 -5.10 14.94
CA VAL A 366 -7.32 -5.87 14.48
C VAL A 366 -8.49 -4.93 14.16
N GLU A 367 -8.75 -3.94 15.02
CA GLU A 367 -9.78 -2.92 14.75
C GLU A 367 -9.49 -2.16 13.46
N PHE A 368 -8.23 -1.76 13.24
CA PHE A 368 -7.79 -1.15 11.99
C PHE A 368 -7.98 -2.10 10.79
N LEU A 369 -7.66 -3.39 10.91
CA LEU A 369 -7.85 -4.34 9.80
C LEU A 369 -9.33 -4.53 9.44
N PHE A 370 -10.27 -4.34 10.36
CA PHE A 370 -11.69 -4.32 10.02
C PHE A 370 -12.04 -3.17 9.05
N THR A 371 -11.34 -2.03 9.13
CA THR A 371 -11.52 -0.93 8.16
C THR A 371 -10.82 -1.19 6.83
N MET A 372 -9.95 -2.21 6.80
CA MET A 372 -9.28 -2.73 5.60
C MET A 372 -10.04 -3.90 4.93
N GLY A 373 -11.29 -4.15 5.34
CA GLY A 373 -12.16 -5.18 4.76
C GLY A 373 -12.01 -6.57 5.40
N LEU A 374 -11.27 -6.70 6.50
CA LEU A 374 -11.19 -7.95 7.25
C LEU A 374 -12.57 -8.29 7.86
N PRO A 375 -13.10 -9.52 7.67
CA PRO A 375 -14.36 -9.92 8.29
C PRO A 375 -14.28 -9.91 9.82
N LYS A 376 -15.29 -9.35 10.49
CA LYS A 376 -15.39 -9.39 11.94
C LYS A 376 -15.72 -10.82 12.41
N PRO A 377 -14.84 -11.48 13.17
CA PRO A 377 -15.10 -12.82 13.67
C PRO A 377 -16.17 -12.80 14.76
N LYS A 378 -16.83 -13.95 14.96
CA LYS A 378 -17.83 -14.14 16.04
C LYS A 378 -17.20 -14.12 17.44
N GLU A 379 -15.94 -14.52 17.54
CA GLU A 379 -15.18 -14.54 18.78
C GLU A 379 -14.05 -13.51 18.75
N LYS A 380 -13.66 -13.01 19.93
CA LYS A 380 -12.49 -12.14 20.05
C LYS A 380 -11.22 -12.90 19.63
N LEU A 381 -10.45 -12.30 18.72
CA LEU A 381 -9.13 -12.77 18.34
C LEU A 381 -8.12 -12.49 19.46
N THR A 382 -7.12 -13.36 19.57
CA THR A 382 -5.97 -13.16 20.45
C THR A 382 -4.69 -13.45 19.68
N ILE A 383 -3.57 -12.91 20.17
CA ILE A 383 -2.24 -13.14 19.57
C ILE A 383 -1.97 -14.64 19.42
N ASP A 384 -2.26 -15.44 20.45
CA ASP A 384 -2.01 -16.89 20.43
C ASP A 384 -2.90 -17.65 19.44
N LYS A 385 -4.19 -17.28 19.33
CA LYS A 385 -5.10 -17.89 18.34
C LYS A 385 -4.58 -17.66 16.93
N VAL A 386 -4.20 -16.42 16.61
CA VAL A 386 -3.65 -16.05 15.30
C VAL A 386 -2.32 -16.76 15.03
N ARG A 387 -1.44 -16.86 16.03
CA ARG A 387 -0.16 -17.59 15.91
C ARG A 387 -0.37 -19.08 15.59
N ILE A 388 -1.33 -19.73 16.25
CA ILE A 388 -1.66 -21.14 16.01
C ILE A 388 -2.24 -21.34 14.60
N GLU A 389 -3.19 -20.49 14.20
CA GLU A 389 -3.83 -20.59 12.88
C GLU A 389 -2.87 -20.31 11.73
N SER A 390 -2.02 -19.29 11.85
CA SER A 390 -1.00 -18.96 10.85
C SER A 390 0.02 -20.10 10.69
N SER A 391 0.43 -20.74 11.78
CA SER A 391 1.36 -21.88 11.73
C SER A 391 0.74 -23.06 10.96
N LYS A 392 -0.52 -23.42 11.26
CA LYS A 392 -1.26 -24.47 10.54
C LYS A 392 -1.47 -24.15 9.05
N ARG A 393 -1.70 -22.86 8.73
CA ARG A 393 -1.83 -22.42 7.35
C ARG A 393 -0.49 -22.38 6.62
N SER A 394 0.63 -22.13 7.29
CA SER A 394 1.95 -22.15 6.63
C SER A 394 2.33 -23.53 6.09
N GLU A 395 1.87 -24.61 6.75
CA GLU A 395 2.03 -26.00 6.28
C GLU A 395 1.17 -26.31 5.02
N ASN A 396 0.02 -25.64 4.87
CA ASN A 396 -0.91 -25.83 3.74
C ASN A 396 -0.91 -24.68 2.71
N GLY A 397 -0.18 -23.60 2.99
CA GLY A 397 -0.43 -22.26 2.46
C GLY A 397 0.35 -21.93 1.21
N VAL A 398 1.34 -22.76 0.84
CA VAL A 398 2.12 -22.65 -0.40
C VAL A 398 1.19 -22.60 -1.63
N LEU A 399 -0.05 -23.04 -1.51
CA LEU A 399 -1.01 -23.16 -2.60
C LEU A 399 -1.73 -21.88 -3.08
N TYR A 400 -1.90 -20.81 -2.29
CA TYR A 400 -3.04 -19.89 -2.57
C TYR A 400 -2.73 -18.48 -3.09
N SER A 401 -1.48 -18.02 -3.14
CA SER A 401 -1.24 -16.58 -3.38
C SER A 401 -0.36 -16.22 -4.57
N ARG A 402 0.13 -17.18 -5.36
CA ARG A 402 0.82 -16.90 -6.64
C ARG A 402 0.44 -17.82 -7.78
N SER A 403 -0.44 -18.77 -7.53
CA SER A 403 -0.87 -19.70 -8.55
C SER A 403 -1.65 -18.92 -9.61
N GLN A 404 -1.11 -18.89 -10.83
CA GLN A 404 -1.88 -18.66 -12.06
C GLN A 404 -2.97 -19.74 -12.26
N PHE A 405 -3.32 -20.51 -11.21
CA PHE A 405 -4.08 -21.73 -11.21
C PHE A 405 -5.22 -21.64 -10.19
N GLN A 406 -6.40 -22.07 -10.62
CA GLN A 406 -7.56 -22.27 -9.78
C GLN A 406 -7.28 -23.36 -8.73
N PRO A 407 -8.01 -23.38 -7.59
CA PRO A 407 -7.85 -24.41 -6.56
C PRO A 407 -7.97 -25.85 -7.09
N GLU A 408 -8.81 -26.05 -8.10
CA GLU A 408 -9.02 -27.35 -8.77
C GLU A 408 -7.79 -27.77 -9.59
N GLU A 409 -7.16 -26.82 -10.30
CA GLU A 409 -5.93 -27.04 -11.06
C GLU A 409 -4.77 -27.39 -10.12
N LEU A 410 -4.65 -26.69 -8.99
CA LEU A 410 -3.63 -26.98 -7.99
C LEU A 410 -3.82 -28.33 -7.30
N ALA A 411 -5.05 -28.69 -6.96
CA ALA A 411 -5.35 -30.01 -6.41
C ALA A 411 -5.01 -31.12 -7.41
N SER A 412 -5.26 -30.88 -8.71
CA SER A 412 -4.84 -31.77 -9.79
C SER A 412 -3.31 -31.88 -9.87
N PHE A 413 -2.60 -30.75 -9.85
CA PHE A 413 -1.13 -30.72 -9.90
C PHE A 413 -0.49 -31.40 -8.70
N GLN A 414 -1.03 -31.17 -7.50
CA GLN A 414 -0.53 -31.80 -6.28
C GLN A 414 -0.76 -33.31 -6.30
N LYS A 415 -1.91 -33.76 -6.83
CA LYS A 415 -2.21 -35.18 -7.01
C LYS A 415 -1.25 -35.82 -8.02
N VAL A 416 -1.08 -35.22 -9.19
CA VAL A 416 -0.17 -35.73 -10.24
C VAL A 416 1.28 -35.74 -9.75
N PHE A 417 1.72 -34.71 -9.03
CA PHE A 417 3.06 -34.69 -8.44
C PHE A 417 3.23 -35.80 -7.41
N SER A 418 2.26 -36.00 -6.52
CA SER A 418 2.28 -37.08 -5.52
C SER A 418 2.26 -38.47 -6.15
N ASP A 419 1.51 -38.66 -7.24
CA ASP A 419 1.44 -39.94 -7.96
C ASP A 419 2.78 -40.27 -8.68
N LEU A 420 3.59 -39.25 -8.98
CA LEU A 420 4.89 -39.39 -9.63
C LEU A 420 6.08 -39.40 -8.65
N ASP A 421 5.88 -38.93 -7.42
CA ASP A 421 6.83 -39.07 -6.31
C ASP A 421 6.76 -40.47 -5.70
N ILE A 422 7.31 -41.44 -6.44
CA ILE A 422 7.34 -42.86 -6.03
C ILE A 422 8.15 -43.05 -4.72
N SER A 423 9.12 -42.15 -4.44
CA SER A 423 9.97 -42.22 -3.24
C SER A 423 9.33 -41.62 -1.99
N GLY A 424 8.33 -40.74 -2.13
CA GLY A 424 7.72 -39.99 -1.05
C GLY A 424 8.67 -38.98 -0.41
N ASP A 425 9.71 -38.54 -1.12
CA ASP A 425 10.73 -37.60 -0.62
C ASP A 425 10.47 -36.15 -1.04
N GLY A 426 9.30 -35.88 -1.64
CA GLY A 426 8.86 -34.57 -2.10
C GLY A 426 9.45 -34.18 -3.45
N ARG A 427 9.95 -35.14 -4.25
CA ARG A 427 10.66 -34.90 -5.51
C ARG A 427 10.21 -35.84 -6.61
N ILE A 428 10.16 -35.33 -7.85
CA ILE A 428 9.97 -36.14 -9.06
C ILE A 428 11.21 -36.06 -9.94
N LYS A 429 11.49 -37.09 -10.75
CA LYS A 429 12.61 -37.02 -11.70
C LYS A 429 12.26 -36.12 -12.88
N THR A 430 13.23 -35.43 -13.45
CA THR A 430 13.03 -34.62 -14.67
C THR A 430 12.46 -35.44 -15.83
N ALA A 431 12.80 -36.73 -15.91
CA ALA A 431 12.24 -37.65 -16.91
C ALA A 431 10.74 -37.92 -16.74
N ASP A 432 10.19 -37.72 -15.54
CA ASP A 432 8.77 -37.91 -15.24
C ASP A 432 7.94 -36.63 -15.46
N LEU A 433 8.60 -35.49 -15.72
CA LEU A 433 7.94 -34.22 -16.05
C LEU A 433 7.11 -34.33 -17.34
N GLU A 434 7.60 -35.04 -18.37
CA GLU A 434 6.82 -35.29 -19.60
C GLU A 434 5.50 -36.02 -19.29
N LYS A 435 5.53 -36.99 -18.38
CA LYS A 435 4.34 -37.72 -17.95
C LYS A 435 3.40 -36.83 -17.13
N ALA A 436 3.98 -36.02 -16.23
CA ALA A 436 3.22 -35.06 -15.44
C ALA A 436 2.42 -34.12 -16.34
N LEU A 437 3.05 -33.57 -17.37
CA LEU A 437 2.42 -32.63 -18.32
C LEU A 437 1.28 -33.26 -19.13
N VAL A 438 1.43 -34.53 -19.54
CA VAL A 438 0.35 -35.27 -20.20
C VAL A 438 -0.83 -35.52 -19.26
N LEU A 439 -0.56 -35.86 -18.00
CA LEU A 439 -1.60 -36.13 -16.99
C LEU A 439 -2.39 -34.89 -16.59
N VAL A 440 -1.82 -33.70 -16.75
CA VAL A 440 -2.48 -32.41 -16.49
C VAL A 440 -2.97 -31.72 -17.76
N GLU A 441 -3.04 -32.44 -18.88
CA GLU A 441 -3.56 -31.99 -20.19
C GLU A 441 -2.78 -30.84 -20.87
N TYR A 442 -1.51 -30.61 -20.50
CA TYR A 442 -0.64 -29.67 -21.22
C TYR A 442 0.09 -30.38 -22.37
N SER A 443 -0.32 -30.11 -23.61
CA SER A 443 0.37 -30.62 -24.81
C SER A 443 1.41 -29.62 -25.31
N ILE A 444 2.69 -30.01 -25.25
CA ILE A 444 3.82 -29.14 -25.63
C ILE A 444 4.78 -29.93 -26.54
N PRO A 445 5.31 -29.31 -27.62
CA PRO A 445 6.36 -29.91 -28.43
C PRO A 445 7.63 -30.21 -27.59
N LYS A 446 8.22 -31.40 -27.78
CA LYS A 446 9.37 -31.88 -26.98
C LYS A 446 10.56 -30.91 -26.93
N ASP A 447 10.78 -30.13 -27.98
CA ASP A 447 11.90 -29.17 -28.06
C ASP A 447 11.65 -27.93 -27.17
N THR A 448 10.40 -27.50 -27.03
CA THR A 448 10.00 -26.41 -26.11
C THR A 448 10.16 -26.83 -24.66
N LEU A 449 9.79 -28.07 -24.34
CA LEU A 449 9.95 -28.61 -22.97
C LEU A 449 11.42 -28.66 -22.56
N LYS A 450 12.31 -29.13 -23.45
CA LYS A 450 13.75 -29.13 -23.22
C LYS A 450 14.31 -27.73 -22.99
N SER A 451 13.82 -26.74 -23.74
CA SER A 451 14.21 -25.33 -23.56
C SER A 451 13.81 -24.81 -22.17
N ILE A 452 12.56 -25.01 -21.77
CA ILE A 452 12.04 -24.57 -20.46
C ILE A 452 12.82 -25.22 -19.32
N VAL A 453 13.08 -26.53 -19.44
CA VAL A 453 13.85 -27.27 -18.43
C VAL A 453 15.30 -26.78 -18.36
N SER A 454 15.89 -26.40 -19.49
CA SER A 454 17.25 -25.86 -19.54
C SER A 454 17.37 -24.41 -19.04
N GLU A 455 16.33 -23.59 -19.22
CA GLU A 455 16.31 -22.18 -18.82
C GLU A 455 16.06 -21.99 -17.32
N ALA A 456 15.27 -22.88 -16.71
CA ALA A 456 14.93 -22.83 -15.30
C ALA A 456 16.12 -23.13 -14.34
N LYS A 457 17.31 -23.47 -14.86
CA LYS A 457 18.54 -23.76 -14.09
C LYS A 457 18.30 -24.67 -12.88
N PHE A 458 17.68 -25.82 -13.11
CA PHE A 458 17.58 -26.86 -12.09
C PHE A 458 18.99 -27.30 -11.65
N ASP A 459 19.18 -27.49 -10.35
CA ASP A 459 20.45 -27.95 -9.78
C ASP A 459 20.87 -29.26 -10.50
N LYS A 460 22.17 -29.58 -10.56
CA LYS A 460 22.72 -30.76 -11.26
C LYS A 460 22.29 -32.13 -10.69
N LYS A 461 21.16 -32.20 -9.99
CA LYS A 461 20.48 -33.40 -9.52
C LYS A 461 19.23 -33.54 -10.37
N ASP A 462 19.05 -34.68 -11.05
CA ASP A 462 17.92 -34.99 -11.96
C ASP A 462 16.54 -35.07 -11.25
N SER A 463 16.19 -34.09 -10.41
CA SER A 463 15.01 -34.06 -9.55
C SER A 463 14.39 -32.67 -9.48
N ILE A 464 13.06 -32.61 -9.41
CA ILE A 464 12.23 -31.40 -9.39
C ILE A 464 11.40 -31.40 -8.11
N GLU A 465 11.45 -30.32 -7.34
CA GLU A 465 10.60 -30.10 -6.15
C GLU A 465 9.22 -29.54 -6.54
N PHE A 466 8.22 -29.62 -5.66
CA PHE A 466 6.84 -29.24 -6.01
C PHE A 466 6.73 -27.76 -6.38
N GLU A 467 7.47 -26.89 -5.71
CA GLU A 467 7.53 -25.46 -6.01
C GLU A 467 8.12 -25.19 -7.41
N GLU A 468 9.16 -25.92 -7.80
CA GLU A 468 9.76 -25.86 -9.13
C GLU A 468 8.80 -26.36 -10.21
N PHE A 469 8.06 -27.44 -9.91
CA PHE A 469 7.00 -27.95 -10.77
C PHE A 469 5.91 -26.91 -10.99
N LEU A 470 5.46 -26.20 -9.95
CA LEU A 470 4.48 -25.11 -10.07
C LEU A 470 5.00 -23.93 -10.91
N GLU A 471 6.29 -23.61 -10.84
CA GLU A 471 6.91 -22.57 -11.66
C GLU A 471 6.94 -22.96 -13.15
N ILE A 472 7.26 -24.22 -13.47
CA ILE A 472 7.18 -24.76 -14.84
C ILE A 472 5.76 -24.66 -15.35
N MET A 473 4.78 -25.13 -14.57
CA MET A 473 3.36 -25.04 -14.95
C MET A 473 2.96 -23.59 -15.21
N SER A 474 3.39 -22.65 -14.35
CA SER A 474 3.07 -21.22 -14.46
C SER A 474 3.59 -20.64 -15.77
N ASN A 475 4.86 -20.88 -16.10
CA ASN A 475 5.45 -20.40 -17.36
C ASN A 475 4.75 -21.00 -18.60
N LEU A 476 4.30 -22.25 -18.50
CA LEU A 476 3.55 -22.92 -19.57
C LEU A 476 2.16 -22.33 -19.79
N LYS A 477 1.44 -22.01 -18.71
CA LYS A 477 0.13 -21.35 -18.78
C LYS A 477 0.26 -19.95 -19.38
N GLU A 478 1.29 -19.22 -19.00
CA GLU A 478 1.60 -17.90 -19.54
C GLU A 478 1.92 -17.96 -21.05
N ALA A 479 2.72 -18.94 -21.49
CA ALA A 479 3.03 -19.14 -22.91
C ALA A 479 1.81 -19.57 -23.76
N GLN A 480 0.87 -20.33 -23.20
CA GLN A 480 -0.40 -20.67 -23.87
C GLN A 480 -1.30 -19.44 -24.00
N LEU A 481 -1.39 -18.61 -22.94
CA LEU A 481 -2.14 -17.36 -22.95
C LEU A 481 -1.59 -16.40 -24.01
N GLU A 482 -0.27 -16.20 -24.07
CA GLU A 482 0.39 -15.34 -25.07
C GLU A 482 0.12 -15.78 -26.53
N ARG A 483 -0.02 -17.08 -26.79
CA ARG A 483 -0.36 -17.62 -28.12
C ARG A 483 -1.85 -17.47 -28.48
N ALA A 484 -2.74 -17.35 -27.51
CA ALA A 484 -4.18 -17.16 -27.74
C ALA A 484 -4.54 -15.70 -28.07
N PHE A 485 -3.72 -14.72 -27.65
CA PHE A 485 -3.99 -13.30 -27.88
C PHE A 485 -4.00 -12.85 -29.36
N PRO A 486 -3.13 -13.32 -30.26
CA PRO A 486 -3.15 -12.92 -31.67
C PRO A 486 -4.40 -13.39 -32.42
N GLU A 487 -4.93 -14.58 -32.13
CA GLU A 487 -6.06 -15.17 -32.87
C GLU A 487 -7.40 -14.48 -32.54
N ILE A 488 -7.53 -13.86 -31.37
CA ILE A 488 -8.75 -13.18 -30.92
C ILE A 488 -8.85 -11.76 -31.51
N VAL A 489 -7.72 -11.10 -31.78
CA VAL A 489 -7.67 -9.70 -32.25
C VAL A 489 -8.13 -9.56 -33.70
N ASP A 490 -7.96 -10.58 -34.55
CA ASP A 490 -8.38 -10.53 -35.96
C ASP A 490 -9.90 -10.65 -36.16
N TYR A 491 -10.67 -11.08 -35.14
CA TYR A 491 -12.11 -11.31 -35.30
C TYR A 491 -13.00 -10.07 -35.05
N GLN A 492 -12.47 -9.00 -34.43
CA GLN A 492 -13.31 -7.90 -33.91
C GLN A 492 -13.07 -6.51 -34.50
N ILE A 493 -12.23 -6.33 -35.51
CA ILE A 493 -12.06 -5.02 -36.18
C ILE A 493 -13.14 -4.83 -37.25
N GLY A 494 -14.40 -4.73 -36.79
CA GLY A 494 -15.57 -4.29 -37.56
C GLY A 494 -16.02 -2.91 -37.11
N LYS A 495 -15.56 -1.88 -37.82
CA LYS A 495 -15.98 -0.46 -37.84
C LYS A 495 -17.05 0.00 -36.82
N HIS A 496 -16.67 0.90 -35.91
CA HIS A 496 -17.51 2.05 -35.54
C HIS A 496 -16.67 3.27 -35.14
N GLU A 497 -16.75 4.34 -35.93
CA GLU A 497 -16.28 5.67 -35.55
C GLU A 497 -17.26 6.29 -34.54
N GLN A 498 -16.79 6.62 -33.34
CA GLN A 498 -17.52 7.46 -32.39
C GLN A 498 -16.76 8.75 -32.08
N LYS A 499 -17.51 9.86 -32.10
CA LYS A 499 -17.04 11.24 -31.90
C LYS A 499 -16.53 11.44 -30.47
N ARG A 500 -15.35 12.06 -30.35
CA ARG A 500 -14.70 12.45 -29.09
C ARG A 500 -15.52 13.51 -28.33
N ILE A 501 -15.69 13.31 -27.02
CA ILE A 501 -16.21 14.30 -26.06
C ILE A 501 -15.15 14.52 -24.94
N PRO A 502 -14.95 15.74 -24.42
CA PRO A 502 -13.79 16.09 -23.58
C PRO A 502 -13.82 15.50 -22.16
N ILE A 503 -12.64 15.09 -21.68
CA ILE A 503 -12.40 14.45 -20.37
C ILE A 503 -12.09 15.54 -19.31
N GLU A 504 -13.11 16.21 -18.79
CA GLU A 504 -12.93 17.29 -17.79
C GLU A 504 -13.48 16.95 -16.38
N ARG A 505 -13.90 15.69 -16.15
CA ARG A 505 -14.51 15.28 -14.87
C ARG A 505 -13.74 14.21 -14.08
N SER A 506 -12.67 13.64 -14.64
CA SER A 506 -11.86 12.68 -13.89
C SER A 506 -10.76 13.37 -13.11
N SER A 507 -10.95 13.48 -11.80
CA SER A 507 -9.93 13.89 -10.83
C SER A 507 -9.09 12.71 -10.32
N GLY A 508 -9.11 11.57 -11.03
CA GLY A 508 -8.25 10.43 -10.76
C GLY A 508 -6.77 10.77 -10.97
N GLY A 509 -6.12 11.17 -9.89
CA GLY A 509 -4.67 11.29 -9.85
C GLY A 509 -4.06 9.90 -9.78
N VAL A 510 -3.24 9.57 -10.78
CA VAL A 510 -2.09 8.68 -10.61
C VAL A 510 -0.89 9.56 -10.32
#